data_AF-A0A2T1D247-F1
#
_entry.id   AF-A0A2T1D247-F1
#
_cell.length_a   1.000
_cell.length_b   1.000
_cell.length_c   1.000
_cell.angle_alpha   90.00
_cell.angle_beta   90.00
_cell.angle_gamma   90.00
#
_symmetry.space_group_name_H-M   'P 1'
#
loop_
_entity.id
_entity.type
_entity.pdbx_description
1 polymer ?
#
loop_
_entity_poly.entity_id
_entity_poly.type
_entity_poly.pdbx_seq_one_letter_code
_entity_poly.pdbx_strand_id
1 'polypeptide(L)'
;MSLRSQLPIQASFSALQDITVLHKIRKIVIENKVTFCSLHDRIMAISDYSEPLTQLLTQGECKWGGVDSWIDYPALGITSNDIPGLIRMATDPELYDQDGDEAESWAPVHAWRALGQLRAEAAIVPLLQQSLEYEDHEGWRDWMTSELPTVFSMIGALGIPALAELIRDRTKSGWQRTIPVEGLERIAKTQPEVTAQCIAILQDELAHFEENDPEMNAFVIGSLVELRVMEAVPLIEQAFAAEKVDELFNGDWDDVQVSLGLKSPDEGPRKRYELPRSLIERDSLPIALSGFDATDYQRQKAKKKAKRKQQAAARRTNRKKK
;
A
#
# COMPACT_ATOMS: atom_id res chain seq x y z
N MET A 1 47.29 -7.21 -57.79
CA MET A 1 46.10 -6.34 -57.58
C MET A 1 44.95 -7.28 -57.27
N SER A 2 44.21 -7.27 -56.17
CA SER A 2 43.98 -6.29 -55.10
C SER A 2 43.43 -7.04 -53.87
N LEU A 3 43.99 -6.71 -52.69
CA LEU A 3 43.41 -6.57 -51.33
C LEU A 3 42.26 -7.51 -50.88
N ARG A 4 42.49 -8.37 -49.88
CA ARG A 4 42.23 -8.15 -48.42
C ARG A 4 40.77 -7.85 -48.06
N SER A 5 40.14 -8.80 -47.34
CA SER A 5 39.55 -8.52 -46.01
C SER A 5 39.16 -9.84 -45.30
N GLN A 6 39.96 -10.18 -44.29
CA GLN A 6 39.58 -11.06 -43.18
C GLN A 6 38.56 -10.35 -42.30
N LEU A 7 37.63 -11.09 -41.66
CA LEU A 7 37.39 -11.08 -40.21
C LEU A 7 36.27 -12.09 -39.85
N PRO A 8 36.43 -12.90 -38.78
CA PRO A 8 35.48 -13.93 -38.37
C PRO A 8 34.46 -13.43 -37.33
N ILE A 9 33.34 -14.14 -37.34
CA ILE A 9 32.26 -14.17 -36.35
C ILE A 9 32.85 -14.49 -34.96
N GLN A 10 32.90 -13.50 -34.07
CA GLN A 10 32.95 -13.65 -32.60
C GLN A 10 33.07 -12.26 -31.96
N ALA A 11 31.97 -11.63 -31.53
CA ALA A 11 31.98 -10.55 -30.53
C ALA A 11 30.55 -10.16 -30.11
N SER A 12 30.06 -10.74 -29.00
CA SER A 12 29.23 -10.03 -28.01
C SER A 12 28.84 -10.95 -26.85
N PHE A 13 29.85 -11.51 -26.16
CA PHE A 13 29.71 -12.15 -24.85
C PHE A 13 30.91 -11.80 -23.94
N SER A 14 31.42 -10.56 -24.07
CA SER A 14 32.69 -10.11 -23.45
C SER A 14 32.54 -8.89 -22.53
N ALA A 15 31.32 -8.45 -22.20
CA ALA A 15 31.16 -7.33 -21.25
C ALA A 15 31.11 -7.77 -19.77
N LEU A 16 30.98 -9.07 -19.49
CA LEU A 16 30.95 -9.63 -18.13
C LEU A 16 32.28 -10.26 -17.66
N GLN A 17 33.33 -10.19 -18.48
CA GLN A 17 34.68 -10.69 -18.13
C GLN A 17 35.72 -9.57 -17.95
N ASP A 18 35.28 -8.33 -17.74
CA ASP A 18 36.23 -7.28 -17.38
C ASP A 18 36.72 -7.51 -15.94
N ILE A 19 37.90 -8.11 -15.84
CA ILE A 19 38.63 -8.43 -14.59
C ILE A 19 38.76 -7.18 -13.71
N THR A 20 38.69 -5.98 -14.29
CA THR A 20 38.73 -4.71 -13.59
C THR A 20 37.42 -4.40 -12.82
N VAL A 21 36.27 -4.74 -13.39
CA VAL A 21 34.95 -4.63 -12.74
C VAL A 21 34.85 -5.67 -11.63
N LEU A 22 35.28 -6.90 -11.91
CA LEU A 22 35.36 -7.96 -10.89
C LEU A 22 36.32 -7.61 -9.76
N HIS A 23 37.47 -6.97 -10.02
CA HIS A 23 38.39 -6.52 -8.96
C HIS A 23 37.82 -5.38 -8.12
N LYS A 24 37.13 -4.40 -8.73
CA LYS A 24 36.45 -3.34 -7.99
C LYS A 24 35.32 -3.89 -7.11
N ILE A 25 34.54 -4.83 -7.63
CA ILE A 25 33.50 -5.54 -6.87
C ILE A 25 34.13 -6.37 -5.75
N ARG A 26 35.23 -7.09 -6.00
CA ARG A 26 35.96 -7.85 -4.97
C ARG A 26 36.50 -6.96 -3.85
N LYS A 27 36.96 -5.75 -4.18
CA LYS A 27 37.43 -4.77 -3.20
C LYS A 27 36.28 -4.25 -2.32
N ILE A 28 35.11 -3.98 -2.91
CA ILE A 28 33.88 -3.59 -2.18
C ILE A 28 33.38 -4.73 -1.28
N VAL A 29 33.47 -5.99 -1.74
CA VAL A 29 33.07 -7.21 -1.00
C VAL A 29 34.02 -7.53 0.17
N ILE A 30 35.29 -7.15 0.08
CA ILE A 30 36.26 -7.32 1.18
C ILE A 30 36.09 -6.22 2.24
N GLU A 31 35.72 -5.00 1.82
CA GLU A 31 35.56 -3.84 2.72
C GLU A 31 34.19 -3.82 3.44
N ASN A 32 33.14 -4.39 2.85
CA ASN A 32 31.84 -4.57 3.49
C ASN A 32 31.53 -6.07 3.62
N LYS A 33 31.36 -6.58 4.85
CA LYS A 33 31.04 -7.98 5.20
C LYS A 33 29.69 -8.49 4.64
N VAL A 34 29.43 -8.31 3.35
CA VAL A 34 28.30 -8.82 2.60
C VAL A 34 28.75 -10.16 2.00
N THR A 35 28.09 -11.23 2.38
CA THR A 35 28.37 -12.58 1.85
C THR A 35 28.06 -12.64 0.36
N PHE A 36 28.94 -13.27 -0.42
CA PHE A 36 28.91 -13.34 -1.89
C PHE A 36 27.56 -13.83 -2.47
N CYS A 37 26.85 -14.76 -1.79
CA CYS A 37 25.49 -15.17 -2.17
C CYS A 37 24.50 -14.00 -2.19
N SER A 38 24.48 -13.19 -1.13
CA SER A 38 23.55 -12.06 -1.00
C SER A 38 23.78 -10.96 -2.04
N LEU A 39 25.01 -10.81 -2.55
CA LEU A 39 25.32 -9.84 -3.59
C LEU A 39 24.96 -10.37 -4.99
N HIS A 40 25.14 -11.66 -5.24
CA HIS A 40 24.73 -12.28 -6.50
C HIS A 40 23.21 -12.26 -6.67
N ASP A 41 22.45 -12.65 -5.64
CA ASP A 41 20.98 -12.63 -5.67
C ASP A 41 20.46 -11.20 -5.87
N ARG A 42 21.09 -10.20 -5.23
CA ARG A 42 20.79 -8.77 -5.45
C ARG A 42 21.11 -8.28 -6.86
N ILE A 43 22.26 -8.69 -7.42
CA ILE A 43 22.64 -8.34 -8.81
C ILE A 43 21.67 -9.01 -9.80
N MET A 44 21.18 -10.21 -9.49
CA MET A 44 20.20 -10.92 -10.31
C MET A 44 18.81 -10.27 -10.26
N ALA A 45 18.31 -9.88 -9.08
CA ALA A 45 17.05 -9.16 -8.95
C ALA A 45 17.07 -7.80 -9.67
N ILE A 46 18.20 -7.07 -9.62
CA ILE A 46 18.41 -5.83 -10.38
C ILE A 46 18.54 -6.11 -11.89
N SER A 47 19.08 -7.27 -12.31
CA SER A 47 19.33 -7.56 -13.72
C SER A 47 18.08 -7.91 -14.53
N ASP A 48 16.97 -8.21 -13.86
CA ASP A 48 15.76 -8.70 -14.53
C ASP A 48 14.76 -7.59 -14.87
N TYR A 49 14.95 -6.36 -14.38
CA TYR A 49 14.15 -5.20 -14.77
C TYR A 49 14.87 -4.38 -15.83
N SER A 50 14.15 -3.94 -16.87
CA SER A 50 14.71 -3.07 -17.92
C SER A 50 14.46 -1.60 -17.62
N GLU A 51 15.27 -0.72 -18.21
CA GLU A 51 14.94 0.72 -18.24
C GLU A 51 13.54 0.93 -18.85
N PRO A 52 12.73 1.86 -18.31
CA PRO A 52 13.05 2.81 -17.24
C PRO A 52 12.89 2.26 -15.80
N LEU A 53 12.45 1.02 -15.62
CA LEU A 53 12.05 0.48 -14.31
C LEU A 53 13.21 0.28 -13.34
N THR A 54 14.41 0.03 -13.84
CA THR A 54 15.63 -0.02 -13.00
C THR A 54 15.85 1.24 -12.18
N GLN A 55 15.35 2.40 -12.63
CA GLN A 55 15.44 3.64 -11.87
C GLN A 55 14.65 3.53 -10.55
N LEU A 56 13.52 2.82 -10.52
CA LEU A 56 12.66 2.66 -9.33
C LEU A 56 13.34 1.89 -8.21
N LEU A 57 14.26 0.98 -8.54
CA LEU A 57 15.09 0.25 -7.58
C LEU A 57 16.06 1.16 -6.83
N THR A 58 16.34 2.35 -7.36
CA THR A 58 17.34 3.28 -6.80
C THR A 58 16.75 4.53 -6.15
N GLN A 59 15.44 4.78 -6.33
CA GLN A 59 14.76 5.97 -5.78
C GLN A 59 14.76 6.01 -4.25
N GLY A 60 14.75 4.83 -3.63
CA GLY A 60 14.73 4.70 -2.18
C GLY A 60 13.40 5.06 -1.57
N GLU A 61 13.43 5.53 -0.32
CA GLU A 61 12.20 5.64 0.45
C GLU A 61 11.18 6.63 -0.11
N CYS A 62 9.94 6.13 -0.29
CA CYS A 62 8.79 6.96 -0.64
C CYS A 62 8.44 7.95 0.48
N LYS A 63 8.14 9.19 0.11
CA LYS A 63 7.57 10.17 1.05
C LYS A 63 6.12 9.81 1.35
N TRP A 64 5.74 9.93 2.61
CA TRP A 64 4.35 9.91 3.04
C TRP A 64 3.65 11.19 2.64
N GLY A 65 2.39 11.06 2.21
CA GLY A 65 1.56 12.18 1.81
C GLY A 65 0.62 11.81 0.67
N GLY A 66 -0.19 12.78 0.25
CA GLY A 66 -1.08 12.63 -0.90
C GLY A 66 -0.33 12.62 -2.23
N VAL A 67 -1.09 12.54 -3.33
CA VAL A 67 -0.60 12.45 -4.72
C VAL A 67 0.39 13.59 -5.05
N ASP A 68 0.23 14.77 -4.47
CA ASP A 68 1.15 15.92 -4.66
C ASP A 68 2.59 15.65 -4.18
N SER A 69 2.78 14.64 -3.33
CA SER A 69 4.11 14.24 -2.83
C SER A 69 4.75 13.14 -3.68
N TRP A 70 4.02 12.57 -4.63
CA TRP A 70 4.49 11.48 -5.46
C TRP A 70 5.42 12.00 -6.56
N ILE A 71 6.34 11.14 -7.01
CA ILE A 71 7.15 11.42 -8.18
C ILE A 71 6.22 11.44 -9.41
N ASP A 72 6.48 12.32 -10.37
CA ASP A 72 5.90 12.22 -11.71
C ASP A 72 6.61 11.08 -12.46
N TYR A 73 6.06 9.87 -12.37
CA TYR A 73 6.64 8.68 -12.96
C TYR A 73 6.68 8.75 -14.50
N PRO A 74 5.63 9.28 -15.19
CA PRO A 74 5.72 9.60 -16.62
C PRO A 74 6.90 10.51 -16.98
N ALA A 75 7.24 11.50 -16.15
CA ALA A 75 8.41 12.34 -16.39
C ALA A 75 9.76 11.60 -16.29
N LEU A 76 9.80 10.40 -15.69
CA LEU A 76 10.96 9.51 -15.71
C LEU A 76 11.04 8.66 -16.99
N GLY A 77 10.14 8.87 -17.94
CA GLY A 77 10.04 8.08 -19.17
C GLY A 77 9.29 6.77 -19.01
N ILE A 78 8.62 6.55 -17.87
CA ILE A 78 7.77 5.39 -17.63
C ILE A 78 6.45 5.59 -18.38
N THR A 79 6.07 4.61 -19.20
CA THR A 79 4.92 4.67 -20.10
C THR A 79 4.01 3.46 -19.94
N SER A 80 2.89 3.44 -20.67
CA SER A 80 1.99 2.28 -20.71
C SER A 80 2.67 0.99 -21.20
N ASN A 81 3.76 1.07 -21.97
CA ASN A 81 4.52 -0.12 -22.38
C ASN A 81 5.20 -0.83 -21.21
N ASP A 82 5.42 -0.12 -20.10
CA ASP A 82 6.12 -0.62 -18.93
C ASP A 82 5.15 -1.25 -17.90
N ILE A 83 3.84 -1.19 -18.13
CA ILE A 83 2.80 -1.73 -17.24
C ILE A 83 3.07 -3.19 -16.84
N PRO A 84 3.41 -4.13 -17.76
CA PRO A 84 3.71 -5.51 -17.36
C PRO A 84 4.89 -5.61 -16.39
N GLY A 85 5.94 -4.81 -16.60
CA GLY A 85 7.10 -4.77 -15.72
C GLY A 85 6.80 -4.11 -14.37
N LEU A 86 5.97 -3.07 -14.35
CA LEU A 86 5.49 -2.43 -13.13
C LEU A 86 4.61 -3.36 -12.31
N ILE A 87 3.70 -4.12 -12.94
CA ILE A 87 2.89 -5.13 -12.24
C ILE A 87 3.81 -6.17 -11.62
N ARG A 88 4.78 -6.69 -12.38
CA ARG A 88 5.76 -7.64 -11.84
C ARG A 88 6.48 -7.06 -10.62
N MET A 89 6.99 -5.83 -10.70
CA MET A 89 7.69 -5.15 -9.60
C MET A 89 6.78 -4.93 -8.39
N ALA A 90 5.52 -4.54 -8.63
CA ALA A 90 4.52 -4.32 -7.60
C ALA A 90 4.16 -5.60 -6.84
N THR A 91 4.34 -6.77 -7.43
CA THR A 91 3.98 -8.07 -6.84
C THR A 91 5.18 -8.99 -6.59
N ASP A 92 6.40 -8.48 -6.72
CA ASP A 92 7.62 -9.30 -6.62
C ASP A 92 7.94 -9.64 -5.16
N PRO A 93 7.77 -10.90 -4.70
CA PRO A 93 7.97 -11.26 -3.30
C PRO A 93 9.38 -10.98 -2.79
N GLU A 94 10.39 -11.04 -3.68
CA GLU A 94 11.77 -10.77 -3.29
C GLU A 94 11.97 -9.31 -2.86
N LEU A 95 11.17 -8.37 -3.38
CA LEU A 95 11.22 -6.96 -2.98
C LEU A 95 10.50 -6.71 -1.64
N TYR A 96 9.51 -7.53 -1.29
CA TYR A 96 8.80 -7.42 -0.01
C TYR A 96 9.58 -8.02 1.16
N ASP A 97 10.37 -9.07 0.90
CA ASP A 97 11.13 -9.83 1.91
C ASP A 97 12.50 -9.21 2.25
N GLN A 98 12.91 -8.15 1.55
CA GLN A 98 14.17 -7.44 1.77
C GLN A 98 14.17 -6.58 3.04
N ASP A 99 15.37 -6.23 3.53
CA ASP A 99 15.52 -5.34 4.67
C ASP A 99 15.03 -3.94 4.24
N GLY A 100 13.97 -3.42 4.88
CA GLY A 100 13.29 -2.19 4.48
C GLY A 100 14.10 -0.89 4.59
N ASP A 101 15.40 -0.99 4.90
CA ASP A 101 16.38 0.10 4.86
C ASP A 101 17.08 0.23 3.49
N GLU A 102 16.90 -0.74 2.59
CA GLU A 102 17.47 -0.76 1.23
C GLU A 102 16.58 -0.01 0.24
N ALA A 103 17.18 0.56 -0.81
CA ALA A 103 16.43 1.40 -1.73
C ALA A 103 15.46 0.58 -2.59
N GLU A 104 15.89 -0.63 -2.95
CA GLU A 104 15.18 -1.61 -3.74
C GLU A 104 13.90 -2.08 -3.05
N SER A 105 13.91 -2.19 -1.71
CA SER A 105 12.74 -2.52 -0.90
C SER A 105 11.58 -1.52 -1.04
N TRP A 106 11.81 -0.34 -1.63
CA TRP A 106 10.79 0.66 -1.88
C TRP A 106 10.20 0.63 -3.29
N ALA A 107 10.80 -0.14 -4.18
CA ALA A 107 10.38 -0.25 -5.57
C ALA A 107 8.91 -0.69 -5.74
N PRO A 108 8.33 -1.60 -4.91
CA PRO A 108 6.91 -1.92 -5.00
C PRO A 108 6.00 -0.70 -4.80
N VAL A 109 6.29 0.16 -3.81
CA VAL A 109 5.50 1.39 -3.57
C VAL A 109 5.61 2.33 -4.76
N HIS A 110 6.81 2.48 -5.32
CA HIS A 110 7.00 3.26 -6.54
C HIS A 110 6.21 2.70 -7.71
N ALA A 111 6.18 1.37 -7.87
CA ALA A 111 5.43 0.71 -8.92
C ALA A 111 3.91 0.93 -8.77
N TRP A 112 3.35 0.82 -7.56
CA TRP A 112 1.93 1.10 -7.32
C TRP A 112 1.54 2.50 -7.77
N ARG A 113 2.33 3.50 -7.37
CA ARG A 113 2.07 4.91 -7.70
C ARG A 113 2.18 5.17 -9.20
N ALA A 114 3.18 4.59 -9.86
CA ALA A 114 3.33 4.65 -11.32
C ALA A 114 2.13 4.01 -12.04
N LEU A 115 1.67 2.83 -11.59
CA LEU A 115 0.49 2.16 -12.14
C LEU A 115 -0.78 3.00 -12.00
N GLY A 116 -0.94 3.71 -10.87
CA GLY A 116 -2.01 4.69 -10.67
C GLY A 116 -1.94 5.85 -11.66
N GLN A 117 -0.77 6.50 -11.81
CA GLN A 117 -0.57 7.60 -12.76
C GLN A 117 -0.79 7.19 -14.22
N LEU A 118 -0.46 5.96 -14.58
CA LEU A 118 -0.70 5.39 -15.90
C LEU A 118 -2.14 4.88 -16.11
N ARG A 119 -2.98 4.90 -15.06
CA ARG A 119 -4.33 4.35 -15.06
C ARG A 119 -4.36 2.88 -15.54
N ALA A 120 -3.42 2.09 -15.04
CA ALA A 120 -3.19 0.72 -15.51
C ALA A 120 -4.28 -0.25 -15.02
N GLU A 121 -5.34 -0.45 -15.81
CA GLU A 121 -6.44 -1.38 -15.51
C GLU A 121 -5.94 -2.81 -15.19
N ALA A 122 -4.97 -3.30 -15.96
CA ALA A 122 -4.40 -4.64 -15.76
C ALA A 122 -3.76 -4.86 -14.37
N ALA A 123 -3.48 -3.78 -13.62
CA ALA A 123 -2.91 -3.87 -12.28
C ALA A 123 -3.94 -4.06 -11.16
N ILE A 124 -5.25 -3.86 -11.43
CA ILE A 124 -6.27 -3.89 -10.37
C ILE A 124 -6.27 -5.22 -9.63
N VAL A 125 -6.44 -6.34 -10.36
CA VAL A 125 -6.52 -7.67 -9.76
C VAL A 125 -5.19 -8.08 -9.09
N PRO A 126 -4.00 -7.92 -9.73
CA PRO A 126 -2.73 -8.20 -9.08
C PRO A 126 -2.51 -7.43 -7.78
N LEU A 127 -2.84 -6.13 -7.73
CA LEU A 127 -2.67 -5.31 -6.53
C LEU A 127 -3.64 -5.70 -5.42
N LEU A 128 -4.89 -6.06 -5.76
CA LEU A 128 -5.85 -6.57 -4.78
C LEU A 128 -5.35 -7.90 -4.19
N GLN A 129 -4.92 -8.84 -5.02
CA GLN A 129 -4.37 -10.11 -4.55
C GLN A 129 -3.14 -9.92 -3.65
N GLN A 130 -2.24 -9.01 -4.05
CA GLN A 130 -1.06 -8.68 -3.25
C GLN A 130 -1.43 -8.09 -1.89
N SER A 131 -2.47 -7.25 -1.83
CA SER A 131 -2.93 -6.67 -0.58
C SER A 131 -3.48 -7.71 0.41
N LEU A 132 -4.05 -8.80 -0.10
CA LEU A 132 -4.50 -9.93 0.72
C LEU A 132 -3.32 -10.76 1.25
N GLU A 133 -2.33 -11.03 0.40
CA GLU A 133 -1.16 -11.84 0.76
C GLU A 133 -0.32 -11.18 1.87
N TYR A 134 -0.23 -9.85 1.87
CA TYR A 134 0.61 -9.09 2.81
C TYR A 134 -0.17 -8.38 3.92
N GLU A 135 -1.43 -8.76 4.14
CA GLU A 135 -2.31 -8.16 5.15
C GLU A 135 -1.69 -8.16 6.56
N ASP A 136 -1.12 -9.30 6.99
CA ASP A 136 -0.53 -9.48 8.32
C ASP A 136 0.86 -8.87 8.44
N HIS A 137 1.42 -8.33 7.35
CA HIS A 137 2.75 -7.75 7.36
C HIS A 137 2.71 -6.32 7.91
N GLU A 138 3.03 -6.15 9.20
CA GLU A 138 3.03 -4.85 9.92
C GLU A 138 3.73 -3.69 9.17
N GLY A 139 4.69 -3.98 8.30
CA GLY A 139 5.39 -2.96 7.51
C GLY A 139 4.68 -2.55 6.22
N TRP A 140 3.99 -3.49 5.58
CA TRP A 140 3.44 -3.34 4.23
C TRP A 140 1.96 -3.00 4.29
N ARG A 141 1.24 -3.53 5.30
CA ARG A 141 -0.14 -3.19 5.63
C ARG A 141 -0.37 -1.69 5.67
N ASP A 142 0.41 -0.94 6.47
CA ASP A 142 0.27 0.53 6.61
C ASP A 142 0.43 1.27 5.27
N TRP A 143 1.32 0.79 4.39
CA TRP A 143 1.54 1.38 3.08
C TRP A 143 0.42 1.02 2.10
N MET A 144 -0.02 -0.24 2.09
CA MET A 144 -1.07 -0.71 1.20
C MET A 144 -2.40 -0.03 1.51
N THR A 145 -2.77 0.09 2.79
CA THR A 145 -4.02 0.75 3.19
C THR A 145 -3.99 2.24 2.89
N SER A 146 -2.83 2.89 2.97
CA SER A 146 -2.71 4.33 2.65
C SER A 146 -2.66 4.61 1.13
N GLU A 147 -1.97 3.78 0.35
CA GLU A 147 -1.65 4.07 -1.04
C GLU A 147 -2.64 3.45 -2.03
N LEU A 148 -3.00 2.17 -1.86
CA LEU A 148 -3.77 1.43 -2.86
C LEU A 148 -5.17 2.03 -3.12
N PRO A 149 -5.92 2.53 -2.13
CA PRO A 149 -7.18 3.23 -2.39
C PRO A 149 -7.01 4.43 -3.34
N THR A 150 -5.91 5.18 -3.20
CA THR A 150 -5.55 6.27 -4.12
C THR A 150 -5.26 5.74 -5.51
N VAL A 151 -4.45 4.67 -5.60
CA VAL A 151 -4.07 4.05 -6.88
C VAL A 151 -5.32 3.57 -7.64
N PHE A 152 -6.24 2.88 -6.96
CA PHE A 152 -7.50 2.44 -7.56
C PHE A 152 -8.37 3.62 -8.01
N SER A 153 -8.42 4.71 -7.22
CA SER A 153 -9.10 5.94 -7.63
C SER A 153 -8.52 6.57 -8.89
N MET A 154 -7.20 6.51 -9.08
CA MET A 154 -6.55 7.04 -10.28
C MET A 154 -6.80 6.18 -11.52
N ILE A 155 -6.85 4.85 -11.35
CA ILE A 155 -7.28 3.93 -12.42
C ILE A 155 -8.74 4.19 -12.78
N GLY A 156 -9.59 4.43 -11.78
CA GLY A 156 -10.94 4.95 -11.91
C GLY A 156 -12.00 3.89 -12.17
N ALA A 157 -13.06 4.27 -12.89
CA ALA A 157 -14.28 3.48 -13.06
C ALA A 157 -14.08 2.02 -13.51
N LEU A 158 -13.02 1.73 -14.26
CA LEU A 158 -12.69 0.36 -14.71
C LEU A 158 -12.37 -0.60 -13.55
N GLY A 159 -11.95 -0.06 -12.38
CA GLY A 159 -11.70 -0.85 -11.18
C GLY A 159 -12.95 -1.25 -10.40
N ILE A 160 -14.06 -0.54 -10.58
CA ILE A 160 -15.27 -0.73 -9.76
C ILE A 160 -15.73 -2.21 -9.72
N PRO A 161 -15.81 -2.96 -10.84
CA PRO A 161 -16.26 -4.35 -10.79
C PRO A 161 -15.39 -5.25 -9.90
N ALA A 162 -14.06 -5.15 -10.01
CA ALA A 162 -13.13 -5.98 -9.24
C ALA A 162 -13.11 -5.59 -7.75
N LEU A 163 -13.21 -4.29 -7.44
CA LEU A 163 -13.35 -3.82 -6.06
C LEU A 163 -14.65 -4.33 -5.45
N ALA A 164 -15.76 -4.23 -6.18
CA ALA A 164 -17.06 -4.70 -5.72
C ALA A 164 -17.12 -6.23 -5.54
N GLU A 165 -16.38 -7.00 -6.36
CA GLU A 165 -16.24 -8.44 -6.20
C GLU A 165 -15.53 -8.78 -4.89
N LEU A 166 -14.38 -8.15 -4.61
CA LEU A 166 -13.65 -8.39 -3.37
C LEU A 166 -14.43 -7.92 -2.14
N ILE A 167 -15.13 -6.78 -2.23
CA ILE A 167 -16.03 -6.32 -1.16
C ILE A 167 -17.08 -7.38 -0.87
N ARG A 168 -17.62 -8.09 -1.86
CA ARG A 168 -18.66 -9.10 -1.61
C ARG A 168 -18.13 -10.45 -1.15
N ASP A 169 -16.82 -10.70 -1.27
CA ASP A 169 -16.21 -11.98 -0.92
C ASP A 169 -16.14 -12.19 0.60
N ARG A 170 -17.20 -12.79 1.17
CA ARG A 170 -17.29 -13.15 2.59
C ARG A 170 -16.31 -14.24 3.03
N THR A 171 -15.52 -14.83 2.11
CA THR A 171 -14.42 -15.72 2.50
C THR A 171 -13.19 -14.95 2.98
N LYS A 172 -13.18 -13.62 2.78
CA LYS A 172 -12.15 -12.70 3.28
C LYS A 172 -12.60 -12.03 4.58
N SER A 173 -11.63 -11.67 5.42
CA SER A 173 -11.89 -10.91 6.65
C SER A 173 -12.46 -9.52 6.31
N GLY A 174 -13.17 -8.89 7.25
CA GLY A 174 -13.58 -7.49 7.11
C GLY A 174 -12.42 -6.58 6.79
N TRP A 175 -11.29 -6.75 7.49
CA TRP A 175 -10.07 -6.01 7.23
C TRP A 175 -9.56 -6.16 5.78
N GLN A 176 -9.52 -7.38 5.23
CA GLN A 176 -9.15 -7.65 3.83
C GLN A 176 -10.03 -6.93 2.82
N ARG A 177 -11.25 -6.59 3.21
CA ARG A 177 -12.26 -5.96 2.37
C ARG A 177 -12.30 -4.43 2.54
N THR A 178 -11.48 -3.84 3.42
CA THR A 178 -11.45 -2.38 3.67
C THR A 178 -10.81 -1.57 2.54
N ILE A 179 -9.67 -2.01 2.01
CA ILE A 179 -8.97 -1.34 0.90
C ILE A 179 -9.90 -1.08 -0.30
N PRO A 180 -10.67 -2.07 -0.81
CA PRO A 180 -11.58 -1.81 -1.91
C PRO A 180 -12.77 -0.91 -1.54
N VAL A 181 -13.23 -0.90 -0.28
CA VAL A 181 -14.26 0.05 0.20
C VAL A 181 -13.76 1.48 0.07
N GLU A 182 -12.57 1.77 0.62
CA GLU A 182 -11.97 3.11 0.51
C GLU A 182 -11.63 3.47 -0.95
N GLY A 183 -11.25 2.48 -1.75
CA GLY A 183 -11.08 2.64 -3.19
C GLY A 183 -12.34 3.14 -3.89
N LEU A 184 -13.50 2.52 -3.61
CA LEU A 184 -14.80 2.97 -4.15
C LEU A 184 -15.18 4.37 -3.66
N GLU A 185 -14.93 4.68 -2.39
CA GLU A 185 -15.16 6.00 -1.82
C GLU A 185 -14.38 7.08 -2.57
N ARG A 186 -13.07 6.86 -2.80
CA ARG A 186 -12.21 7.81 -3.50
C ARG A 186 -12.58 7.94 -4.99
N ILE A 187 -12.97 6.84 -5.64
CA ILE A 187 -13.54 6.89 -7.00
C ILE A 187 -14.79 7.77 -7.00
N ALA A 188 -15.72 7.56 -6.06
CA ALA A 188 -16.96 8.32 -5.97
C ALA A 188 -16.72 9.83 -5.72
N LYS A 189 -15.70 10.19 -4.94
CA LYS A 189 -15.29 11.58 -4.70
C LYS A 189 -14.67 12.26 -5.92
N THR A 190 -13.97 11.50 -6.75
CA THR A 190 -13.17 12.05 -7.87
C THR A 190 -13.88 11.97 -9.23
N GLN A 191 -14.88 11.10 -9.37
CA GLN A 191 -15.57 10.81 -10.64
C GLN A 191 -17.10 10.86 -10.46
N PRO A 192 -17.72 12.05 -10.61
CA PRO A 192 -19.17 12.26 -10.46
C PRO A 192 -20.05 11.32 -11.30
N GLU A 193 -19.56 10.88 -12.45
CA GLU A 193 -20.25 10.02 -13.40
C GLU A 193 -20.55 8.61 -12.86
N VAL A 194 -19.75 8.13 -11.92
CA VAL A 194 -19.89 6.78 -11.32
C VAL A 194 -20.18 6.82 -9.82
N THR A 195 -20.30 8.00 -9.22
CA THR A 195 -20.62 8.17 -7.79
C THR A 195 -21.84 7.36 -7.37
N ALA A 196 -22.94 7.41 -8.14
CA ALA A 196 -24.16 6.67 -7.83
C ALA A 196 -23.94 5.15 -7.85
N GLN A 197 -23.10 4.64 -8.75
CA GLN A 197 -22.74 3.22 -8.81
C GLN A 197 -21.93 2.79 -7.59
N CYS A 198 -20.93 3.57 -7.19
CA CYS A 198 -20.14 3.30 -6.00
C CYS A 198 -21.00 3.32 -4.72
N ILE A 199 -21.85 4.34 -4.57
CA ILE A 199 -22.78 4.45 -3.44
C ILE A 199 -23.71 3.24 -3.37
N ALA A 200 -24.29 2.83 -4.50
CA ALA A 200 -25.15 1.65 -4.54
C ALA A 200 -24.44 0.39 -4.05
N ILE A 201 -23.17 0.17 -4.46
CA ILE A 201 -22.37 -0.97 -3.99
C ILE A 201 -22.15 -0.91 -2.47
N LEU A 202 -21.85 0.26 -1.91
CA LEU A 202 -21.65 0.44 -0.47
C LEU A 202 -22.96 0.26 0.32
N GLN A 203 -24.09 0.77 -0.19
CA GLN A 203 -25.39 0.59 0.44
C GLN A 203 -25.85 -0.87 0.39
N ASP A 204 -25.69 -1.54 -0.75
CA ASP A 204 -25.97 -2.97 -0.90
C ASP A 204 -25.14 -3.78 0.09
N GLU A 205 -23.86 -3.44 0.25
CA GLU A 205 -22.97 -4.11 1.20
C GLU A 205 -23.41 -3.88 2.65
N LEU A 206 -23.77 -2.65 3.03
CA LEU A 206 -24.29 -2.37 4.37
C LEU A 206 -25.64 -3.04 4.63
N ALA A 207 -26.45 -3.31 3.61
CA ALA A 207 -27.73 -4.03 3.78
C ALA A 207 -27.53 -5.45 4.35
N HIS A 208 -26.32 -5.99 4.24
CA HIS A 208 -25.90 -7.26 4.83
C HIS A 208 -25.17 -7.10 6.18
N PHE A 209 -25.41 -6.01 6.92
CA PHE A 209 -24.72 -5.72 8.18
C PHE A 209 -24.81 -6.85 9.22
N GLU A 210 -25.86 -7.67 9.21
CA GLU A 210 -25.99 -8.80 10.14
C GLU A 210 -24.97 -9.92 9.88
N GLU A 211 -24.58 -10.09 8.62
CA GLU A 211 -23.66 -11.13 8.12
C GLU A 211 -22.19 -10.66 8.14
N ASN A 212 -21.98 -9.35 8.08
CA ASN A 212 -20.65 -8.75 8.14
C ASN A 212 -20.11 -8.72 9.56
N ASP A 213 -18.78 -8.74 9.68
CA ASP A 213 -18.14 -8.39 10.93
C ASP A 213 -18.35 -6.88 11.25
N PRO A 214 -18.40 -6.50 12.54
CA PRO A 214 -18.68 -5.11 12.94
C PRO A 214 -17.66 -4.10 12.43
N GLU A 215 -16.40 -4.51 12.24
CA GLU A 215 -15.34 -3.67 11.70
C GLU A 215 -15.62 -3.31 10.23
N MET A 216 -15.94 -4.29 9.39
CA MET A 216 -16.34 -4.08 7.99
C MET A 216 -17.53 -3.12 7.88
N ASN A 217 -18.55 -3.30 8.72
CA ASN A 217 -19.70 -2.40 8.76
C ASN A 217 -19.27 -0.97 9.11
N ALA A 218 -18.37 -0.80 10.07
CA ALA A 218 -17.84 0.51 10.42
C ALA A 218 -17.10 1.17 9.24
N PHE A 219 -16.30 0.42 8.48
CA PHE A 219 -15.63 0.97 7.28
C PHE A 219 -16.62 1.40 6.19
N VAL A 220 -17.64 0.58 5.90
CA VAL A 220 -18.68 0.93 4.92
C VAL A 220 -19.48 2.16 5.36
N ILE A 221 -19.86 2.23 6.64
CA ILE A 221 -20.54 3.40 7.21
C ILE A 221 -19.64 4.64 7.10
N GLY A 222 -18.36 4.54 7.45
CA GLY A 222 -17.39 5.63 7.34
C GLY A 222 -17.36 6.21 5.93
N SER A 223 -17.25 5.35 4.91
CA SER A 223 -17.29 5.80 3.51
C SER A 223 -18.62 6.43 3.10
N LEU A 224 -19.77 5.90 3.55
CA LEU A 224 -21.09 6.49 3.28
C LEU A 224 -21.26 7.87 3.96
N VAL A 225 -20.74 8.03 5.18
CA VAL A 225 -20.74 9.30 5.92
C VAL A 225 -19.86 10.33 5.24
N GLU A 226 -18.66 9.92 4.84
CA GLU A 226 -17.69 10.78 4.16
C GLU A 226 -18.18 11.22 2.77
N LEU A 227 -18.95 10.36 2.08
CA LEU A 227 -19.67 10.69 0.84
C LEU A 227 -20.98 11.47 1.08
N ARG A 228 -21.39 11.68 2.34
CA ARG A 228 -22.64 12.34 2.76
C ARG A 228 -23.90 11.73 2.15
N VAL A 229 -24.00 10.41 2.14
CA VAL A 229 -25.17 9.68 1.60
C VAL A 229 -26.32 9.71 2.60
N MET A 230 -27.16 10.75 2.53
CA MET A 230 -28.29 10.94 3.45
C MET A 230 -29.34 9.83 3.35
N GLU A 231 -29.48 9.23 2.17
CA GLU A 231 -30.39 8.11 1.91
C GLU A 231 -30.01 6.85 2.68
N ALA A 232 -28.74 6.70 3.11
CA ALA A 232 -28.28 5.56 3.89
C ALA A 232 -28.60 5.67 5.40
N VAL A 233 -29.00 6.84 5.89
CA VAL A 233 -29.25 7.12 7.32
C VAL A 233 -30.12 6.05 8.01
N PRO A 234 -31.29 5.65 7.47
CA PRO A 234 -32.12 4.65 8.13
C PRO A 234 -31.45 3.27 8.24
N LEU A 235 -30.57 2.93 7.29
CA LEU A 235 -29.84 1.67 7.28
C LEU A 235 -28.67 1.71 8.26
N ILE A 236 -27.97 2.84 8.34
CA ILE A 236 -26.90 3.08 9.32
C ILE A 236 -27.46 2.98 10.74
N GLU A 237 -28.60 3.63 11.02
CA GLU A 237 -29.27 3.56 12.32
C GLU A 237 -29.64 2.12 12.71
N GLN A 238 -30.16 1.33 11.76
CA GLN A 238 -30.47 -0.09 11.97
C GLN A 238 -29.22 -0.90 12.34
N ALA A 239 -28.09 -0.67 11.67
CA ALA A 239 -26.84 -1.39 11.96
C ALA A 239 -26.33 -1.07 13.39
N PHE A 240 -26.39 0.19 13.83
CA PHE A 240 -26.05 0.59 15.20
C PHE A 240 -27.02 -0.01 16.22
N ALA A 241 -28.32 0.08 15.97
CA ALA A 241 -29.35 -0.47 16.86
C ALA A 241 -29.23 -2.00 17.04
N ALA A 242 -28.70 -2.70 16.03
CA ALA A 242 -28.42 -4.13 16.06
C ALA A 242 -27.09 -4.49 16.75
N GLU A 243 -26.31 -3.51 17.24
CA GLU A 243 -24.96 -3.69 17.80
C GLU A 243 -24.01 -4.39 16.80
N LYS A 244 -24.15 -4.07 15.51
CA LYS A 244 -23.38 -4.64 14.40
C LYS A 244 -22.30 -3.71 13.87
N VAL A 245 -21.91 -2.68 14.62
CA VAL A 245 -20.92 -1.68 14.19
C VAL A 245 -19.82 -1.57 15.24
N ASP A 246 -18.56 -1.62 14.81
CA ASP A 246 -17.44 -1.29 15.68
C ASP A 246 -17.32 0.24 15.84
N GLU A 247 -17.70 0.73 17.02
CA GLU A 247 -17.70 2.15 17.38
C GLU A 247 -16.28 2.76 17.49
N LEU A 248 -15.21 1.95 17.43
CA LEU A 248 -13.83 2.45 17.52
C LEU A 248 -13.46 3.38 16.36
N PHE A 249 -14.08 3.20 15.19
CA PHE A 249 -13.69 3.89 13.96
C PHE A 249 -14.46 5.19 13.71
N ASN A 250 -15.78 5.17 13.89
CA ASN A 250 -16.66 6.31 13.58
C ASN A 250 -17.35 6.91 14.80
N GLY A 251 -17.04 6.41 16.01
CA GLY A 251 -17.80 6.73 17.21
C GLY A 251 -19.14 6.00 17.24
N ASP A 252 -20.01 6.44 18.14
CA ASP A 252 -21.35 5.90 18.28
C ASP A 252 -22.32 6.53 17.27
N TRP A 253 -23.61 6.16 17.36
CA TRP A 253 -24.64 6.72 16.49
C TRP A 253 -24.77 8.25 16.61
N ASP A 254 -24.58 8.82 17.80
CA ASP A 254 -24.64 10.27 18.00
C ASP A 254 -23.50 10.98 17.25
N ASP A 255 -22.28 10.42 17.29
CA ASP A 255 -21.13 10.94 16.54
C ASP A 255 -21.35 10.91 15.02
N VAL A 256 -21.98 9.85 14.52
CA VAL A 256 -22.35 9.73 13.09
C VAL A 256 -23.43 10.76 12.71
N GLN A 257 -24.45 10.97 13.54
CA GLN A 257 -25.47 11.99 13.31
C GLN A 257 -24.88 13.40 13.25
N VAL A 258 -23.91 13.70 14.10
CA VAL A 258 -23.18 14.98 14.06
C VAL A 258 -22.38 15.10 12.77
N SER A 259 -21.69 14.03 12.35
CA SER A 259 -20.89 14.01 11.12
C SER A 259 -21.73 14.23 9.85
N LEU A 260 -22.96 13.70 9.85
CA LEU A 260 -23.96 13.91 8.78
C LEU A 260 -24.71 15.26 8.90
N GLY A 261 -24.47 16.04 9.95
CA GLY A 261 -25.15 17.32 10.18
C GLY A 261 -26.62 17.19 10.61
N LEU A 262 -27.03 16.03 11.10
CA LEU A 262 -28.39 15.76 11.62
C LEU A 262 -28.59 16.27 13.04
N LYS A 263 -27.50 16.44 13.81
CA LYS A 263 -27.50 16.84 15.22
C LYS A 263 -26.39 17.87 15.49
N SER A 264 -26.64 18.80 16.41
CA SER A 264 -25.58 19.70 16.88
C SER A 264 -24.62 18.99 17.86
N PRO A 265 -23.31 19.30 17.85
CA PRO A 265 -22.35 18.71 18.79
C PRO A 265 -22.66 18.93 20.29
N ASP A 266 -23.57 19.85 20.61
CA ASP A 266 -23.96 20.25 21.98
C ASP A 266 -25.23 19.52 22.49
N GLU A 267 -25.93 18.77 21.63
CA GLU A 267 -27.26 18.21 21.90
C GLU A 267 -27.25 16.77 22.48
N GLY A 268 -26.20 16.34 23.19
CA GLY A 268 -26.20 15.02 23.83
C GLY A 268 -25.07 14.76 24.83
N PRO A 269 -25.24 13.80 25.76
CA PRO A 269 -24.16 13.33 26.61
C PRO A 269 -23.21 12.50 25.74
N ARG A 270 -22.08 13.08 25.33
CA ARG A 270 -21.03 12.31 24.63
C ARG A 270 -20.60 11.15 25.53
N LYS A 271 -20.97 9.91 25.17
CA LYS A 271 -20.38 8.73 25.79
C LYS A 271 -18.93 8.69 25.30
N ARG A 272 -18.02 9.25 26.09
CA ARG A 272 -16.60 9.12 25.80
C ARG A 272 -16.27 7.63 25.78
N TYR A 273 -15.89 7.10 24.63
CA TYR A 273 -15.41 5.72 24.54
C TYR A 273 -14.28 5.54 25.55
N GLU A 274 -14.54 4.80 26.64
CA GLU A 274 -13.55 4.50 27.65
C GLU A 274 -12.69 3.36 27.11
N LEU A 275 -11.52 3.69 26.57
CA LEU A 275 -10.53 2.69 26.18
C LEU A 275 -10.32 1.71 27.37
N PRO A 276 -10.30 0.39 27.13
CA PRO A 276 -9.93 -0.58 28.16
C PRO A 276 -8.64 -0.14 28.86
N ARG A 277 -8.57 -0.19 30.20
CA ARG A 277 -7.40 0.25 30.98
C ARG A 277 -6.06 -0.33 30.49
N SER A 278 -6.09 -1.51 29.86
CA SER A 278 -4.92 -2.13 29.21
C SER A 278 -4.34 -1.34 28.03
N LEU A 279 -5.13 -0.49 27.37
CA LEU A 279 -4.69 0.43 26.32
C LEU A 279 -4.28 1.81 26.89
N ILE A 280 -4.68 2.13 28.12
CA ILE A 280 -4.41 3.41 28.80
C ILE A 280 -3.01 3.43 29.44
N GLU A 281 -2.46 2.29 29.87
CA GLU A 281 -1.15 2.22 30.55
C GLU A 281 0.11 2.40 29.65
N ARG A 282 -0.05 2.88 28.42
CA ARG A 282 1.08 3.47 27.67
C ARG A 282 1.02 4.99 27.78
N ASP A 283 1.27 5.46 28.99
CA ASP A 283 1.28 6.86 29.34
C ASP A 283 2.13 7.71 28.38
N SER A 284 1.54 8.86 28.02
CA SER A 284 2.13 10.10 27.49
C SER A 284 2.46 10.20 25.99
N LEU A 285 1.42 10.37 25.16
CA LEU A 285 1.50 11.29 24.02
C LEU A 285 0.28 12.23 24.01
N PRO A 286 0.45 13.54 23.73
CA PRO A 286 -0.65 14.49 23.69
C PRO A 286 -1.50 14.27 22.44
N ILE A 287 -2.81 14.08 22.63
CA ILE A 287 -3.76 13.96 21.53
C ILE A 287 -4.10 15.36 21.01
N ALA A 288 -3.54 15.72 19.86
CA ALA A 288 -4.07 16.78 19.01
C ALA A 288 -4.93 16.13 17.92
N LEU A 289 -6.26 16.28 18.05
CA LEU A 289 -7.21 16.03 16.98
C LEU A 289 -7.11 17.17 15.95
N SER A 290 -6.05 17.12 15.13
CA SER A 290 -5.94 17.87 13.88
C SER A 290 -4.72 17.34 13.10
N GLY A 291 -4.96 16.63 12.01
CA GLY A 291 -3.91 16.24 11.06
C GLY A 291 -3.05 15.08 11.56
N PHE A 292 -2.85 14.11 10.68
CA PHE A 292 -1.81 13.10 10.80
C PHE A 292 -0.46 13.82 10.95
N ASP A 293 0.05 13.93 12.18
CA ASP A 293 1.26 14.69 12.47
C ASP A 293 2.49 13.90 12.00
N ALA A 294 3.08 14.34 10.89
CA ALA A 294 4.21 13.68 10.23
C ALA A 294 5.41 13.46 11.18
N THR A 295 5.47 14.18 12.31
CA THR A 295 6.52 14.09 13.31
C THR A 295 6.43 12.82 14.18
N ASP A 296 5.22 12.38 14.54
CA ASP A 296 5.01 11.15 15.29
C ASP A 296 5.20 9.91 14.41
N TYR A 297 4.84 10.00 13.12
CA TYR A 297 5.19 9.01 12.11
C TYR A 297 6.72 8.81 12.03
N GLN A 298 7.51 9.89 11.95
CA GLN A 298 8.98 9.82 11.88
C GLN A 298 9.60 9.23 13.16
N ARG A 299 9.04 9.55 14.34
CA ARG A 299 9.50 9.02 15.62
C ARG A 299 9.19 7.53 15.79
N GLN A 300 8.00 7.10 15.35
CA GLN A 300 7.65 5.68 15.30
C GLN A 300 8.48 4.92 14.26
N LYS A 301 8.73 5.51 13.10
CA LYS A 301 9.62 4.99 12.06
C LYS A 301 11.05 4.79 12.56
N ALA A 302 11.62 5.75 13.31
CA ALA A 302 12.95 5.61 13.90
C ALA A 302 13.04 4.46 14.91
N LYS A 303 12.01 4.27 15.74
CA LYS A 303 11.90 3.13 16.68
C LYS A 303 11.71 1.80 15.93
N LYS A 304 10.88 1.76 14.88
CA LYS A 304 10.66 0.60 14.01
C LYS A 304 11.95 0.20 13.26
N LYS A 305 12.72 1.17 12.74
CA LYS A 305 14.04 0.96 12.12
C LYS A 305 15.06 0.34 13.07
N ALA A 306 15.12 0.81 14.32
CA ALA A 306 16.00 0.22 15.33
C ALA A 306 15.63 -1.25 15.66
N LYS A 307 14.33 -1.56 15.74
CA LYS A 307 13.82 -2.92 15.98
C LYS A 307 14.13 -3.87 14.81
N ARG A 308 13.91 -3.44 13.57
CA ARG A 308 14.23 -4.22 12.35
C ARG A 308 15.72 -4.51 12.24
N LYS A 309 16.59 -3.53 12.48
CA LYS A 309 18.05 -3.70 12.51
C LYS A 309 18.48 -4.75 13.54
N GLN A 310 17.86 -4.78 14.72
CA GLN A 310 18.11 -5.81 15.73
C GLN A 310 17.65 -7.20 15.28
N GLN A 311 16.46 -7.32 14.69
CA GLN A 311 15.92 -8.59 14.21
C GLN A 311 16.72 -9.16 13.01
N ALA A 312 17.11 -8.31 12.06
CA ALA A 312 17.96 -8.69 10.93
C ALA A 312 19.36 -9.15 11.41
N ALA A 313 19.95 -8.46 12.39
CA ALA A 313 21.21 -8.87 13.01
C ALA A 313 21.09 -10.22 13.73
N ALA A 314 19.98 -10.49 14.42
CA ALA A 314 19.71 -11.77 15.06
C ALA A 314 19.54 -12.91 14.04
N ARG A 315 18.79 -12.67 12.96
CA ARG A 315 18.62 -13.62 11.84
C ARG A 315 19.96 -13.96 11.17
N ARG A 316 20.81 -12.96 10.91
CA ARG A 316 22.17 -13.15 10.35
C ARG A 316 23.10 -13.93 11.30
N THR A 317 22.94 -13.77 12.61
CA THR A 317 23.75 -14.49 13.61
C THR A 317 23.32 -15.94 13.74
N ASN A 318 22.02 -16.22 13.68
CA ASN A 318 21.49 -17.59 13.75
C ASN A 318 21.78 -18.39 12.48
N ARG A 319 21.84 -17.74 11.31
CA ARG A 319 22.20 -18.38 10.03
C ARG A 319 23.69 -18.76 9.92
N LYS A 320 24.56 -18.22 10.78
CA LYS A 320 26.00 -18.57 10.86
C LYS A 320 26.32 -19.69 11.86
N LYS A 321 25.32 -20.13 12.64
CA LYS A 321 25.45 -21.19 13.66
C LYS A 321 24.90 -22.55 13.19
N LYS A 322 24.37 -22.62 11.96
CA LYS A 322 24.08 -23.85 11.22
C LYS A 322 25.15 -23.99 10.14
#